data_AF-A0A3B9H8H4-F1
#
_entry.id   AF-A0A3B9H8H4-F1
#
_cell.length_a   1.000
_cell.length_b   1.000
_cell.length_c   1.000
_cell.angle_alpha   90.00
_cell.angle_beta   90.00
_cell.angle_gamma   90.00
#
_symmetry.space_group_name_H-M   'P 1'
#
loop_
_entity.id
_entity.type
_entity.pdbx_description
1 polymer ?
#
loop_
_entity_poly.entity_id
_entity_poly.type
_entity_poly.pdbx_seq_one_letter_code
_entity_poly.pdbx_strand_id
1 'polypeptide(L)' 'ILILIAEEHTQEEIAEKLFISSSTVVYHKRKLMALLEVKGTAGLVRKAGEMGLLRK' A
#
# COMPACT_ATOMS: atom_id res chain seq x y z
N ILE A 1 2.71 -4.76 -2.07
CA ILE A 1 2.38 -3.33 -2.34
C ILE A 1 2.55 -2.40 -1.13
N LEU A 2 2.30 -2.85 0.12
CA LEU A 2 2.37 -1.98 1.30
C LEU A 2 3.72 -1.28 1.48
N ILE A 3 4.81 -2.04 1.32
CA ILE A 3 6.18 -1.50 1.39
C ILE A 3 6.39 -0.43 0.31
N LEU A 4 6.01 -0.70 -0.94
CA LEU A 4 6.14 0.26 -2.04
C LEU A 4 5.31 1.55 -1.81
N ILE A 5 4.13 1.43 -1.18
CA ILE A 5 3.32 2.58 -0.76
C ILE A 5 4.03 3.38 0.33
N ALA A 6 4.68 2.71 1.29
CA ALA A 6 5.46 3.36 2.35
C ALA A 6 6.74 4.03 1.81
N GLU A 7 7.28 3.52 0.71
CA GLU A 7 8.37 4.13 -0.06
C GLU A 7 7.87 5.21 -1.05
N GLU A 8 6.64 5.69 -0.89
CA GLU A 8 6.03 6.80 -1.65
C GLU A 8 5.88 6.58 -3.17
N HIS A 9 5.85 5.33 -3.63
CA HIS A 9 5.58 5.03 -5.03
C HIS A 9 4.12 5.36 -5.41
N THR A 10 3.95 5.91 -6.61
CA THR A 10 2.66 6.11 -7.28
C THR A 10 2.01 4.78 -7.67
N GLN A 11 0.73 4.79 -8.03
CA GLN A 11 0.02 3.56 -8.40
C GLN A 11 0.57 2.97 -9.70
N GLU A 12 0.98 3.85 -10.60
CA GLU A 12 1.61 3.57 -11.89
C GLU A 12 2.98 2.92 -11.68
N GLU A 13 3.85 3.51 -10.85
CA GLU A 13 5.16 2.94 -10.53
C GLU A 13 5.05 1.56 -9.85
N ILE A 14 4.08 1.38 -8.96
CA ILE A 14 3.82 0.07 -8.32
C ILE A 14 3.35 -0.95 -9.36
N ALA A 15 2.46 -0.54 -10.28
CA ALA A 15 1.93 -1.39 -11.34
C ALA A 15 3.05 -1.87 -12.26
N GLU A 16 3.93 -0.97 -12.68
CA GLU A 16 5.12 -1.28 -13.48
C GLU A 16 6.07 -2.22 -12.75
N LYS A 17 6.43 -1.92 -11.50
CA LYS A 17 7.36 -2.74 -10.70
C LYS A 17 6.88 -4.17 -10.46
N LEU A 18 5.56 -4.35 -10.37
CA LEU A 18 4.95 -5.65 -10.09
C LEU A 18 4.38 -6.35 -11.33
N PHE A 19 4.51 -5.73 -12.52
CA PHE A 19 3.96 -6.25 -13.77
C PHE A 19 2.45 -6.57 -13.69
N ILE A 20 1.68 -5.68 -13.05
CA ILE A 20 0.22 -5.78 -12.91
C ILE A 20 -0.47 -4.49 -13.34
N SER A 21 -1.79 -4.49 -13.51
CA SER A 21 -2.52 -3.26 -13.83
C SER A 21 -2.61 -2.30 -12.64
N SER A 22 -2.67 -0.99 -12.91
CA SER A 22 -2.93 0.04 -11.89
C SER A 22 -4.25 -0.20 -11.14
N SER A 23 -5.28 -0.72 -11.82
CA SER A 23 -6.56 -1.09 -11.19
C SER A 23 -6.40 -2.20 -10.14
N THR A 24 -5.48 -3.15 -10.37
CA THR A 24 -5.12 -4.21 -9.42
C THR A 24 -4.41 -3.62 -8.20
N VAL A 25 -3.53 -2.63 -8.39
CA VAL A 25 -2.89 -1.89 -7.29
C VAL A 25 -3.95 -1.15 -6.44
N VAL A 26 -4.90 -0.47 -7.06
CA VAL A 26 -6.01 0.20 -6.36
C VAL A 26 -6.83 -0.78 -5.54
N TYR A 27 -7.19 -1.93 -6.11
CA TYR A 27 -7.93 -2.98 -5.42
C TYR A 27 -7.18 -3.45 -4.16
N HIS A 28 -5.90 -3.80 -4.29
CA HIS A 28 -5.10 -4.25 -3.15
C HIS A 28 -4.88 -3.14 -2.11
N LYS A 29 -4.71 -1.88 -2.53
CA LYS A 29 -4.59 -0.73 -1.61
C LYS A 29 -5.87 -0.56 -0.79
N ARG A 30 -7.04 -0.64 -1.42
CA ARG A 30 -8.34 -0.62 -0.72
C ARG A 30 -8.48 -1.78 0.26
N LYS A 31 -8.07 -2.98 -0.14
CA LYS A 31 -8.09 -4.16 0.75
C LYS A 31 -7.19 -3.95 1.98
N LEU A 32 -5.97 -3.44 1.80
CA LEU A 32 -5.07 -3.10 2.90
C LEU A 32 -5.68 -2.05 3.84
N MET A 33 -6.29 -1.00 3.29
CA MET A 33 -6.97 0.03 4.07
C MET A 33 -8.12 -0.53 4.90
N ALA A 34 -8.90 -1.46 4.34
CA ALA A 34 -9.97 -2.13 5.06
C ALA A 34 -9.42 -3.06 6.17
N LEU A 35 -8.40 -3.86 5.87
CA LEU A 35 -7.77 -4.77 6.84
C LEU A 35 -7.12 -4.03 8.01
N LEU A 36 -6.57 -2.85 7.75
CA LEU A 36 -5.94 -2.00 8.76
C LEU A 36 -6.91 -0.96 9.32
N GLU A 37 -8.20 -0.96 8.93
CA GLU A 37 -9.23 -0.02 9.41
C GLU A 37 -8.81 1.46 9.33
N VAL A 38 -8.18 1.83 8.21
CA VAL A 38 -7.69 3.19 7.94
C VAL A 38 -8.37 3.77 6.72
N LYS A 39 -8.53 5.09 6.69
CA LYS A 39 -9.26 5.80 5.63
C LYS A 39 -8.37 6.39 4.53
N GLY A 40 -7.04 6.34 4.68
CA GLY A 40 -6.12 6.98 3.75
C GLY A 40 -4.70 6.47 3.87
N THR A 41 -3.85 6.87 2.92
CA THR A 41 -2.48 6.38 2.77
C THR A 41 -1.60 6.72 3.98
N ALA A 42 -1.71 7.94 4.52
CA ALA A 42 -0.94 8.33 5.70
C ALA A 42 -1.27 7.45 6.92
N GLY A 43 -2.56 7.16 7.14
CA GLY A 43 -3.00 6.25 8.20
C GLY A 43 -2.53 4.82 7.96
N LEU A 44 -2.54 4.37 6.70
CA LEU A 44 -2.04 3.06 6.29
C LEU A 44 -0.56 2.88 6.62
N VAL A 45 0.28 3.84 6.25
CA VAL A 45 1.73 3.79 6.52
C VAL A 45 1.98 3.86 8.03
N ARG A 46 1.33 4.78 8.76
CA ARG A 46 1.48 4.91 10.21
C ARG A 46 1.13 3.61 10.95
N LYS A 47 -0.08 3.07 10.70
CA LYS A 47 -0.55 1.85 11.38
C LYS A 47 0.26 0.63 10.98
N ALA A 48 0.70 0.52 9.73
CA ALA A 48 1.62 -0.54 9.31
C ALA A 48 2.97 -0.47 10.05
N GLY A 49 3.48 0.74 10.29
CA GLY A 49 4.69 0.97 11.10
C GLY A 49 4.50 0.57 12.57
N GLU A 50 3.40 1.00 13.18
CA GLU A 50 3.01 0.64 14.56
C GLU A 50 2.91 -0.89 14.74
N MET A 51 2.41 -1.60 13.72
CA MET A 51 2.27 -3.06 13.71
C MET A 51 3.53 -3.83 13.28
N GLY A 52 4.62 -3.13 12.95
CA GLY A 52 5.87 -3.76 12.49
C GLY A 52 5.79 -4.42 11.10
N LEU A 53 4.79 -4.08 10.30
CA LEU A 53 4.53 -4.67 8.97
C LEU A 53 5.39 -4.07 7.84
N LEU A 54 6.22 -3.08 8.15
CA LEU A 54 7.10 -2.38 7.19
C LEU A 54 8.54 -2.94 7.15
N ARG A 55 8.82 -4.06 7.83
CA ARG A 55 10.16 -4.68 7.83
C ARG A 55 10.34 -5.60 6.62
N LYS A 56 11.57 -5.62 6.08
CA LYS A 56 12.03 -6.63 5.10
C LYS A 56 12.44 -7.91 5.82
#